data_AF-A0A8K1FDV0-F1
#
_entry.id   AF-A0A8K1FDV0-F1
#
_cell.length_a   1.000
_cell.length_b   1.000
_cell.length_c   1.000
_cell.angle_alpha   90.00
_cell.angle_beta   90.00
_cell.angle_gamma   90.00
#
_symmetry.space_group_name_H-M   'P 1'
#
loop_
_entity.id
_entity.type
_entity.pdbx_description
1 polymer ?
#
loop_
_entity_poly.entity_id
_entity_poly.type
_entity_poly.pdbx_seq_one_letter_code
_entity_poly.pdbx_strand_id
1 'polypeptide(L)'
;MRCCKQLRVALKHYHDATRSRLEERLLNNQDQLLELWDEYIQTLELQHAITHENQLLTERIDEFLMLECRLLLPEFHNSDEDAGNQSDEMRPAEPTELFDARGFWTHFMDEYDAPFYFECYRASECRAILQRSYQTMVDDIQRVASHEWGLHSGCFGWKGYGQVDATNPALVRFQFIKRLRAASSANLVAEMTRETSRIFHSSKLYGRLYGMRMESQVLQRVNDHASVILQSLSDEHRTLSLRSIMLFGRVEESDKSTTIMNVVIPPRSVPRPPPERMILYIHDCLIYMRLTPVNDEEVDVVYGGHADCLSPELARICVLESVSSFFRWVQHVVPQRLVTSE
;
A
#
# COMPACT_ATOMS: atom_id res chain seq x y z
N MET A 1 -93.37 -21.08 39.09
CA MET A 1 -92.50 -21.79 38.11
C MET A 1 -92.00 -20.95 36.92
N ARG A 2 -92.72 -19.93 36.40
CA ARG A 2 -92.25 -19.10 35.26
C ARG A 2 -91.00 -18.25 35.56
N CYS A 3 -90.88 -17.70 36.77
CA CYS A 3 -89.77 -16.85 37.18
C CYS A 3 -88.41 -17.59 37.14
N CYS A 4 -88.36 -18.86 37.60
CA CYS A 4 -87.13 -19.66 37.54
C CYS A 4 -86.66 -19.99 36.11
N LYS A 5 -87.58 -20.09 35.13
CA LYS A 5 -87.20 -20.30 33.72
C LYS A 5 -86.58 -19.05 33.11
N GLN A 6 -87.16 -17.88 33.38
CA GLN A 6 -86.61 -16.61 32.89
C GLN A 6 -85.24 -16.29 33.50
N LEU A 7 -85.06 -16.59 34.80
CA LEU A 7 -83.78 -16.40 35.48
C LEU A 7 -82.67 -17.30 34.92
N ARG A 8 -82.98 -18.56 34.58
CA ARG A 8 -82.02 -19.46 33.93
C ARG A 8 -81.61 -19.01 32.53
N VAL A 9 -82.55 -18.47 31.75
CA VAL A 9 -82.26 -17.95 30.41
C VAL A 9 -81.39 -16.70 30.49
N ALA A 10 -81.70 -15.78 31.42
CA ALA A 10 -80.89 -14.59 31.66
C ALA A 10 -79.47 -14.93 32.15
N LEU A 11 -79.32 -15.89 33.08
CA LEU A 11 -78.02 -16.39 33.53
C LEU A 11 -77.22 -17.02 32.40
N LYS A 12 -77.87 -17.80 31.53
CA LYS A 12 -77.20 -18.40 30.37
C LYS A 12 -76.69 -17.34 29.40
N HIS A 13 -77.53 -16.36 29.02
CA HIS A 13 -77.11 -15.27 28.15
C HIS A 13 -76.00 -14.41 28.76
N TYR A 14 -76.06 -14.15 30.07
CA TYR A 14 -74.99 -13.45 30.77
C TYR A 14 -73.67 -14.21 30.71
N HIS A 15 -73.71 -15.54 30.93
CA HIS A 15 -72.53 -16.41 30.83
C HIS A 15 -71.97 -16.48 29.42
N ASP A 16 -72.82 -16.65 28.42
CA ASP A 16 -72.39 -16.72 27.01
C ASP A 16 -71.78 -15.38 26.56
N ALA A 17 -72.36 -14.25 26.97
CA ALA A 17 -71.82 -12.92 26.64
C ALA A 17 -70.51 -12.60 27.39
N THR A 18 -70.36 -13.03 28.65
CA THR A 18 -69.09 -12.89 29.37
C THR A 18 -68.01 -13.79 28.77
N ARG A 19 -68.38 -15.00 28.35
CA ARG A 19 -67.48 -15.94 27.68
C ARG A 19 -66.97 -15.38 26.35
N SER A 20 -67.85 -14.91 25.46
CA SER A 20 -67.41 -14.34 24.18
C SER A 20 -66.50 -13.12 24.35
N ARG A 21 -66.79 -12.23 25.31
CA ARG A 21 -65.91 -11.08 25.60
C ARG A 21 -64.54 -11.49 26.16
N LEU A 22 -64.48 -12.57 26.93
CA LEU A 22 -63.23 -13.11 27.43
C LEU A 22 -62.43 -13.77 26.31
N GLU A 23 -63.07 -14.52 25.43
CA GLU A 23 -62.45 -15.16 24.26
C GLU A 23 -61.90 -14.12 23.27
N GLU A 24 -62.65 -13.05 22.98
CA GLU A 24 -62.21 -11.94 22.12
C GLU A 24 -61.01 -11.18 22.72
N ARG A 25 -61.04 -10.93 24.04
CA ARG A 25 -59.88 -10.33 24.75
C ARG A 25 -58.67 -11.24 24.77
N LEU A 26 -58.88 -12.55 24.90
CA LEU A 26 -57.79 -13.53 24.89
C LEU A 26 -57.10 -13.53 23.52
N LEU A 27 -57.88 -13.52 22.44
CA LEU A 27 -57.37 -13.51 21.07
C LEU A 27 -56.62 -12.21 20.77
N ASN A 28 -57.19 -11.06 21.12
CA ASN A 28 -56.54 -9.77 20.90
C ASN A 28 -55.23 -9.62 21.71
N ASN A 29 -55.20 -10.15 22.94
CA ASN A 29 -53.97 -10.20 23.73
C ASN A 29 -52.93 -11.16 23.13
N GLN A 30 -53.35 -12.25 22.49
CA GLN A 30 -52.45 -13.17 21.78
C GLN A 30 -51.83 -12.50 20.56
N ASP A 31 -52.62 -11.79 19.76
CA ASP A 31 -52.14 -11.07 18.58
C ASP A 31 -51.18 -9.93 18.97
N GLN A 32 -51.50 -9.15 20.00
CA GLN A 32 -50.59 -8.12 20.54
C GLN A 32 -49.28 -8.71 21.07
N LEU A 33 -49.33 -9.89 21.71
CA LEU A 33 -48.12 -10.55 22.18
C LEU A 33 -47.25 -11.03 21.01
N LEU A 34 -47.84 -11.47 19.90
CA LEU A 34 -47.10 -11.89 18.71
C LEU A 34 -46.42 -10.70 18.03
N GLU A 35 -47.11 -9.57 17.86
CA GLU A 35 -46.53 -8.34 17.30
C GLU A 35 -45.37 -7.82 18.16
N LEU A 36 -45.54 -7.79 19.48
CA LEU A 36 -44.48 -7.39 20.41
C LEU A 36 -43.30 -8.37 20.39
N TRP A 37 -43.55 -9.66 20.16
CA TRP A 37 -42.50 -10.66 20.00
C TRP A 37 -41.70 -10.43 18.73
N ASP A 38 -42.34 -10.11 17.61
CA ASP A 38 -41.66 -9.83 16.35
C ASP A 38 -40.83 -8.54 16.44
N GLU A 39 -41.36 -7.48 17.06
CA GLU A 39 -40.62 -6.23 17.29
C GLU A 39 -39.43 -6.44 18.23
N TYR A 40 -39.59 -7.27 19.25
CA TYR A 40 -38.50 -7.67 20.14
C TYR A 40 -37.40 -8.47 19.42
N ILE A 41 -37.78 -9.41 18.56
CA ILE A 41 -36.81 -10.19 17.75
C ILE A 41 -36.04 -9.27 16.81
N GLN A 42 -36.72 -8.37 16.08
CA GLN A 42 -36.06 -7.40 15.19
C GLN A 42 -35.10 -6.48 15.95
N THR A 43 -35.50 -6.03 17.15
CA THR A 43 -34.65 -5.19 17.99
C THR A 43 -33.41 -5.94 18.48
N LEU A 44 -33.58 -7.22 18.84
CA LEU A 44 -32.45 -8.09 19.23
C LEU A 44 -31.49 -8.33 18.06
N GLU A 45 -31.99 -8.58 16.86
CA GLU A 45 -31.17 -8.76 15.66
C GLU A 45 -30.37 -7.50 15.32
N LEU A 46 -31.02 -6.32 15.40
CA LEU A 46 -30.36 -5.04 15.20
C LEU A 46 -29.29 -4.78 16.28
N GLN A 47 -29.61 -5.06 17.54
CA GLN A 47 -28.65 -4.92 18.64
C GLN A 47 -27.45 -5.85 18.45
N HIS A 48 -27.69 -7.09 18.00
CA HIS A 48 -26.62 -8.04 17.71
C HIS A 48 -25.75 -7.58 16.54
N ALA A 49 -26.34 -7.03 15.48
CA ALA A 49 -25.63 -6.47 14.33
C ALA A 49 -24.74 -5.28 14.74
N ILE A 50 -25.27 -4.34 15.53
CA ILE A 50 -24.52 -3.18 16.03
C ILE A 50 -23.39 -3.63 16.97
N THR A 51 -23.64 -4.62 17.82
CA THR A 51 -22.62 -5.13 18.74
C THR A 51 -21.47 -5.77 17.97
N HIS A 52 -21.79 -6.53 16.92
CA HIS A 52 -20.80 -7.15 16.04
C HIS A 52 -20.01 -6.09 15.25
N GLU A 53 -20.68 -5.08 14.70
CA GLU A 53 -20.00 -3.99 13.99
C GLU A 53 -19.09 -3.18 14.93
N ASN A 54 -19.54 -2.89 16.15
CA ASN A 54 -18.72 -2.22 17.16
C ASN A 54 -17.52 -3.07 17.59
N GLN A 55 -17.66 -4.39 17.68
CA GLN A 55 -16.53 -5.30 17.93
C GLN A 55 -15.51 -5.22 16.79
N LEU A 56 -15.96 -5.32 15.53
CA LEU A 56 -15.08 -5.18 14.36
C LEU A 56 -14.40 -3.81 14.29
N LEU A 57 -15.12 -2.73 14.62
CA LEU A 57 -14.54 -1.39 14.69
C LEU A 57 -13.53 -1.25 15.83
N THR A 58 -13.79 -1.88 16.97
CA THR A 58 -12.86 -1.89 18.11
C THR A 58 -11.60 -2.66 17.76
N GLU A 59 -11.72 -3.83 17.13
CA GLU A 59 -10.57 -4.60 16.63
C GLU A 59 -9.76 -3.80 15.61
N ARG A 60 -10.42 -3.07 14.71
CA ARG A 60 -9.75 -2.25 13.69
C ARG A 60 -9.11 -0.99 14.28
N ILE A 61 -9.70 -0.41 15.32
CA ILE A 61 -9.10 0.68 16.10
C ILE A 61 -7.91 0.15 16.89
N ASP A 62 -7.99 -1.03 17.50
CA ASP A 62 -6.88 -1.66 18.22
C ASP A 62 -5.73 -2.03 17.28
N GLU A 63 -6.02 -2.49 16.07
CA GLU A 63 -5.02 -2.69 15.00
C GLU A 63 -4.36 -1.36 14.61
N PHE A 64 -5.14 -0.28 14.48
CA PHE A 64 -4.62 1.04 14.15
C PHE A 64 -3.78 1.63 15.29
N LEU A 65 -4.21 1.44 16.55
CA LEU A 65 -3.48 1.84 17.75
C LEU A 65 -2.22 0.99 17.97
N MET A 66 -2.24 -0.29 17.60
CA MET A 66 -1.05 -1.16 17.58
C MET A 66 -0.04 -0.71 16.53
N LEU A 67 -0.52 -0.31 15.35
CA LEU A 67 0.30 0.33 14.31
C LEU A 67 0.87 1.66 14.81
N GLU A 68 0.05 2.48 15.46
CA GLU A 68 0.48 3.76 16.04
C GLU A 68 1.50 3.58 17.17
N CYS A 69 1.33 2.59 18.06
CA CYS A 69 2.27 2.27 19.15
C CYS A 69 3.59 1.68 18.62
N ARG A 70 3.55 0.88 17.54
CA ARG A 70 4.75 0.37 16.87
C ARG A 70 5.51 1.46 16.11
N LEU A 71 4.83 2.53 15.72
CA LEU A 71 5.42 3.66 15.01
C LEU A 71 5.85 4.81 15.96
N LEU A 72 5.51 4.78 17.25
CA LEU A 72 5.70 5.89 18.20
C LEU A 72 6.50 5.60 19.48
N LEU A 73 7.15 4.44 19.65
CA LEU A 73 8.09 4.24 20.77
C LEU A 73 9.55 4.33 20.31
N PRO A 74 10.31 5.36 20.77
CA PRO A 74 11.76 5.29 20.86
C PRO A 74 12.15 4.43 22.08
N GLU A 75 13.03 3.47 21.83
CA GLU A 75 13.80 2.63 22.77
C GLU A 75 13.07 1.45 23.46
N PHE A 76 13.65 0.24 23.38
CA PHE A 76 14.29 -0.43 24.54
C PHE A 76 15.13 -1.69 24.15
N HIS A 77 16.43 -1.56 24.47
CA HIS A 77 17.48 -2.53 24.89
C HIS A 77 17.78 -3.89 24.24
N ASN A 78 19.02 -3.97 23.73
CA ASN A 78 20.12 -4.85 24.16
C ASN A 78 19.75 -6.18 24.86
N SER A 79 19.84 -7.26 24.09
CA SER A 79 20.30 -8.63 24.45
C SER A 79 20.26 -9.39 23.11
N ASP A 80 21.32 -9.98 22.57
CA ASP A 80 22.33 -10.81 23.19
C ASP A 80 23.70 -10.70 22.50
N GLU A 81 24.71 -11.03 23.30
CA GLU A 81 26.10 -11.26 22.93
C GLU A 81 26.29 -12.45 21.97
N ASP A 82 27.36 -12.33 21.18
CA ASP A 82 28.18 -13.38 20.57
C ASP A 82 27.60 -14.30 19.46
N ALA A 83 28.07 -14.05 18.23
CA ALA A 83 28.99 -14.98 17.56
C ALA A 83 29.59 -14.40 16.26
N GLY A 84 30.90 -14.17 16.28
CA GLY A 84 31.79 -14.67 15.21
C GLY A 84 32.16 -13.74 14.05
N ASN A 85 33.25 -12.99 14.25
CA ASN A 85 34.21 -12.47 13.27
C ASN A 85 34.13 -13.03 11.83
N GLN A 86 33.97 -12.12 10.86
CA GLN A 86 34.88 -12.04 9.70
C GLN A 86 34.89 -10.62 9.14
N SER A 87 36.07 -10.01 9.25
CA SER A 87 36.45 -8.71 8.72
C SER A 87 36.49 -8.73 7.20
N ASP A 88 35.76 -7.82 6.56
CA ASP A 88 36.24 -7.19 5.33
C ASP A 88 35.64 -5.79 5.19
N GLU A 89 36.47 -4.83 4.80
CA GLU A 89 36.26 -3.39 4.87
C GLU A 89 34.99 -2.94 4.14
N MET A 90 33.96 -2.54 4.89
CA MET A 90 32.89 -1.70 4.39
C MET A 90 32.58 -0.66 5.44
N ARG A 91 33.18 0.53 5.29
CA ARG A 91 32.81 1.72 6.08
C ARG A 91 31.30 1.90 5.99
N PRO A 92 30.54 1.70 7.08
CA PRO A 92 29.15 2.13 7.13
C PRO A 92 29.20 3.66 7.23
N ALA A 93 28.45 4.35 6.36
CA ALA A 93 28.09 5.73 6.68
C ALA A 93 27.36 5.69 8.03
N GLU A 94 27.93 6.34 9.04
CA GLU A 94 27.32 6.45 10.36
C GLU A 94 25.87 6.96 10.19
N PRO A 95 24.90 6.41 10.94
CA PRO A 95 23.56 6.93 10.96
C PRO A 95 23.64 8.31 11.59
N THR A 96 23.52 9.35 10.77
CA THR A 96 23.32 10.70 11.27
C THR A 96 21.93 10.76 11.90
N GLU A 97 21.84 10.36 13.17
CA GLU A 97 20.72 10.65 14.06
C GLU A 97 20.69 12.16 14.31
N LEU A 98 20.27 12.93 13.30
CA LEU A 98 19.97 14.34 13.45
C LEU A 98 18.46 14.51 13.37
N PHE A 99 17.80 14.26 14.50
CA PHE A 99 16.39 14.58 14.73
C PHE A 99 16.07 16.09 14.71
N ASP A 100 16.97 16.94 14.21
CA ASP A 100 16.75 18.39 14.04
C ASP A 100 17.62 19.04 12.93
N ALA A 101 18.12 18.25 11.95
CA ALA A 101 19.02 18.78 10.91
C ALA A 101 18.28 19.70 9.91
N ARG A 102 18.68 20.98 9.93
CA ARG A 102 18.41 21.99 8.92
C ARG A 102 19.10 21.67 7.58
N GLY A 103 18.87 20.53 6.94
CA GLY A 103 19.48 20.20 5.64
C GLY A 103 21.02 20.08 5.65
N PHE A 104 21.61 19.75 4.50
CA PHE A 104 23.07 19.63 4.32
C PHE A 104 23.48 19.79 2.84
N TRP A 105 24.75 20.13 2.60
CA TRP A 105 25.32 20.12 1.25
C TRP A 105 25.67 18.70 0.84
N THR A 106 25.27 18.33 -0.37
CA THR A 106 25.60 17.05 -0.99
C THR A 106 25.86 17.26 -2.47
N HIS A 107 26.28 16.21 -3.19
CA HIS A 107 26.43 16.24 -4.65
C HIS A 107 25.68 15.05 -5.24
N PHE A 108 25.40 15.11 -6.54
CA PHE A 108 25.06 13.90 -7.27
C PHE A 108 26.32 13.02 -7.38
N MET A 109 26.14 11.70 -7.49
CA MET A 109 27.14 10.63 -7.25
C MET A 109 28.47 10.72 -8.04
N ASP A 110 28.72 11.78 -8.81
CA ASP A 110 29.99 12.10 -9.44
C ASP A 110 30.78 13.13 -8.61
N GLU A 111 32.06 12.86 -8.35
CA GLU A 111 32.96 13.77 -7.61
C GLU A 111 33.15 15.11 -8.32
N TYR A 112 32.88 15.16 -9.63
CA TYR A 112 32.96 16.38 -10.44
C TYR A 112 31.63 17.16 -10.51
N ASP A 113 30.56 16.66 -9.88
CA ASP A 113 29.29 17.37 -9.84
C ASP A 113 29.34 18.58 -8.90
N ALA A 114 28.70 19.67 -9.31
CA ALA A 114 28.54 20.82 -8.45
C ALA A 114 27.63 20.44 -7.26
N PRO A 115 28.03 20.74 -6.01
CA PRO A 115 27.23 20.42 -4.84
C PRO A 115 25.95 21.26 -4.81
N PHE A 116 24.90 20.70 -4.22
CA PHE A 116 23.63 21.36 -3.97
C PHE A 116 23.22 21.20 -2.50
N TYR A 117 22.38 22.11 -2.03
CA TYR A 117 21.86 22.05 -0.66
C TYR A 117 20.57 21.25 -0.62
N PHE A 118 20.59 20.14 0.11
CA PHE A 118 19.40 19.34 0.35
C PHE A 118 18.74 19.78 1.65
N GLU A 119 17.46 20.18 1.57
CA GLU A 119 16.64 20.45 2.74
C GLU A 119 15.88 19.17 3.12
N CYS A 120 16.07 18.72 4.36
CA CYS A 120 15.37 17.54 4.88
C CYS A 120 13.86 17.78 4.90
N TYR A 121 13.10 16.78 4.46
CA TYR A 121 11.64 16.82 4.49
C TYR A 121 11.13 16.57 5.91
N ARG A 122 10.06 17.24 6.30
CA ARG A 122 9.36 16.93 7.55
C ARG A 122 8.58 15.63 7.41
N ALA A 123 8.47 14.86 8.50
CA ALA A 123 7.70 13.63 8.51
C ALA A 123 6.24 13.83 8.06
N SER A 124 5.62 14.97 8.41
CA SER A 124 4.27 15.33 7.95
C SER A 124 4.18 15.56 6.44
N GLU A 125 5.23 16.12 5.83
CA GLU A 125 5.28 16.37 4.39
C GLU A 125 5.45 15.06 3.63
N CYS A 126 6.39 14.20 4.07
CA CYS A 126 6.55 12.86 3.53
C CYS A 126 5.25 12.05 3.62
N ARG A 127 4.55 12.12 4.76
CA ARG A 127 3.26 11.44 4.95
C ARG A 127 2.22 11.93 3.95
N ALA A 128 2.09 13.24 3.76
CA ALA A 128 1.13 13.81 2.82
C ALA A 128 1.42 13.39 1.37
N ILE A 129 2.71 13.32 0.98
CA ILE A 129 3.13 12.82 -0.33
C ILE A 129 2.75 11.35 -0.47
N LEU A 130 3.15 10.49 0.48
CA LEU A 130 2.85 9.06 0.43
C LEU A 130 1.35 8.77 0.41
N GLN A 131 0.54 9.50 1.18
CA GLN A 131 -0.91 9.34 1.17
C GLN A 131 -1.51 9.67 -0.20
N ARG A 132 -1.05 10.76 -0.83
CA ARG A 132 -1.48 11.12 -2.19
C ARG A 132 -1.05 10.06 -3.21
N SER A 133 0.21 9.63 -3.15
CA SER A 133 0.75 8.58 -4.02
C SER A 133 0.01 7.26 -3.85
N TYR A 134 -0.37 6.90 -2.62
CA TYR A 134 -1.17 5.71 -2.33
C TYR A 134 -2.56 5.81 -2.96
N GLN A 135 -3.22 6.96 -2.84
CA GLN A 135 -4.51 7.16 -3.50
C GLN A 135 -4.40 7.06 -5.02
N THR A 136 -3.38 7.67 -5.64
CA THR A 136 -3.13 7.56 -7.08
C THR A 136 -2.91 6.11 -7.51
N MET A 137 -2.17 5.31 -6.72
CA MET A 137 -2.02 3.88 -6.97
C MET A 137 -3.39 3.16 -6.91
N VAL A 138 -4.21 3.43 -5.90
CA VAL A 138 -5.54 2.80 -5.78
C VAL A 138 -6.39 3.12 -7.01
N ASP A 139 -6.38 4.36 -7.46
CA ASP A 139 -7.11 4.79 -8.66
C ASP A 139 -6.59 4.07 -9.91
N ASP A 140 -5.28 3.94 -10.09
CA ASP A 140 -4.68 3.24 -11.22
C ASP A 140 -5.03 1.73 -11.22
N ILE A 141 -5.04 1.08 -10.06
CA ILE A 141 -5.49 -0.32 -9.90
C ILE A 141 -6.98 -0.45 -10.30
N GLN A 142 -7.82 0.48 -9.88
CA GLN A 142 -9.24 0.47 -10.23
C GLN A 142 -9.47 0.65 -11.73
N ARG A 143 -8.72 1.52 -12.40
CA ARG A 143 -8.82 1.74 -13.87
C ARG A 143 -8.46 0.50 -14.67
N VAL A 144 -7.47 -0.27 -14.21
CA VAL A 144 -7.13 -1.55 -14.83
C VAL A 144 -8.27 -2.55 -14.62
N ALA A 145 -8.85 -2.61 -13.41
CA ALA A 145 -10.00 -3.47 -13.12
C ALA A 145 -11.27 -3.09 -13.92
N SER A 146 -11.49 -1.80 -14.17
CA SER A 146 -12.61 -1.30 -15.00
C SER A 146 -12.36 -1.46 -16.51
N HIS A 147 -11.23 -2.05 -16.92
CA HIS A 147 -10.83 -2.24 -18.32
C HIS A 147 -10.67 -0.92 -19.10
N GLU A 148 -10.46 0.21 -18.41
CA GLU A 148 -10.12 1.48 -19.05
C GLU A 148 -8.72 1.45 -19.67
N TRP A 149 -7.83 0.62 -19.13
CA TRP A 149 -6.50 0.37 -19.70
C TRP A 149 -6.52 -0.87 -20.56
N GLY A 150 -6.06 -0.74 -21.81
CA GLY A 150 -5.91 -1.89 -22.71
C GLY A 150 -4.89 -2.89 -22.18
N LEU A 151 -5.17 -4.18 -22.35
CA LEU A 151 -4.17 -5.24 -22.19
C LEU A 151 -3.20 -5.15 -23.38
N HIS A 152 -1.95 -4.80 -23.13
CA HIS A 152 -0.95 -4.63 -24.18
C HIS A 152 -0.14 -5.89 -24.43
N SER A 153 0.16 -6.67 -23.39
CA SER A 153 0.97 -7.89 -23.53
C SER A 153 0.84 -8.83 -22.34
N GLY A 154 1.07 -10.12 -22.57
CA GLY A 154 1.27 -11.12 -21.53
C GLY A 154 2.62 -11.80 -21.71
N CYS A 155 3.41 -11.93 -20.64
CA CYS A 155 4.74 -12.54 -20.70
C CYS A 155 5.10 -13.19 -19.36
N PHE A 156 5.57 -14.45 -19.38
CA PHE A 156 5.99 -15.18 -18.17
C PHE A 156 4.94 -15.16 -17.03
N GLY A 157 3.65 -15.31 -17.38
CA GLY A 157 2.53 -15.25 -16.44
C GLY A 157 2.15 -13.85 -15.93
N TRP A 158 2.82 -12.79 -16.40
CA TRP A 158 2.44 -11.41 -16.13
C TRP A 158 1.41 -10.91 -17.14
N LYS A 159 0.43 -10.15 -16.67
CA LYS A 159 -0.49 -9.35 -17.49
C LYS A 159 -0.04 -7.90 -17.46
N GLY A 160 0.30 -7.35 -18.61
CA GLY A 160 0.76 -5.98 -18.79
C GLY A 160 -0.32 -5.07 -19.35
N TYR A 161 -0.65 -4.03 -18.59
CA TYR A 161 -1.58 -2.96 -18.92
C TYR A 161 -0.80 -1.65 -19.06
N GLY A 162 -1.34 -0.76 -19.87
CA GLY A 162 -0.67 0.50 -20.14
C GLY A 162 -1.57 1.49 -20.84
N GLN A 163 -1.17 2.74 -20.76
CA GLN A 163 -1.82 3.83 -21.45
C GLN A 163 -0.73 4.77 -21.94
N VAL A 164 -0.69 4.96 -23.25
CA VAL A 164 0.04 6.08 -23.86
C VAL A 164 -0.97 7.19 -24.03
N ASP A 165 -0.70 8.34 -23.43
CA ASP A 165 -1.57 9.50 -23.56
C ASP A 165 -1.43 10.06 -24.98
N ALA A 166 -2.54 10.07 -25.74
CA ALA A 166 -2.54 10.56 -27.12
C ALA A 166 -2.24 12.08 -27.20
N THR A 167 -2.49 12.81 -26.11
CA THR A 167 -2.24 14.25 -26.01
C THR A 167 -0.88 14.58 -25.41
N ASN A 168 -0.34 13.69 -24.58
CA ASN A 168 1.04 13.77 -24.07
C ASN A 168 1.78 12.43 -24.25
N PRO A 169 2.41 12.18 -25.41
CA PRO A 169 3.15 10.95 -25.65
C PRO A 169 4.38 10.75 -24.74
N ALA A 170 4.78 11.76 -23.96
CA ALA A 170 5.84 11.67 -22.98
C ALA A 170 5.35 11.22 -21.59
N LEU A 171 4.02 11.18 -21.39
CA LEU A 171 3.38 10.62 -20.21
C LEU A 171 3.08 9.15 -20.45
N VAL A 172 3.72 8.30 -19.64
CA VAL A 172 3.49 6.86 -19.70
C VAL A 172 2.89 6.37 -18.40
N ARG A 173 1.88 5.50 -18.51
CA ARG A 173 1.29 4.75 -17.41
C ARG A 173 1.38 3.27 -17.71
N PHE A 174 1.73 2.47 -16.72
CA PHE A 174 1.83 1.03 -16.86
C PHE A 174 1.44 0.31 -15.57
N GLN A 175 0.98 -0.93 -15.71
CA GLN A 175 0.75 -1.83 -14.59
C GLN A 175 0.97 -3.28 -15.04
N PHE A 176 1.65 -4.05 -14.21
CA PHE A 176 1.92 -5.47 -14.38
C PHE A 176 1.33 -6.22 -13.19
N ILE A 177 0.57 -7.26 -13.50
CA ILE A 177 -0.10 -8.08 -12.48
C ILE A 177 0.29 -9.54 -12.69
N LYS A 178 0.64 -10.22 -11.60
CA LYS A 178 0.85 -11.68 -11.57
C LYS A 178 0.41 -12.26 -10.24
N ARG A 179 -0.18 -13.45 -10.29
CA ARG A 179 -0.45 -14.28 -9.13
C ARG A 179 0.72 -15.23 -8.89
N LEU A 180 1.24 -15.24 -7.67
CA LEU A 180 2.29 -16.14 -7.23
C LEU A 180 1.70 -17.20 -6.30
N ARG A 181 2.13 -18.44 -6.46
CA ARG A 181 1.83 -19.52 -5.52
C ARG A 181 2.88 -19.58 -4.41
N ALA A 182 2.43 -19.89 -3.21
CA ALA A 182 3.21 -19.95 -1.99
C ALA A 182 2.73 -21.11 -1.11
N ALA A 183 3.59 -21.63 -0.25
CA ALA A 183 3.16 -22.53 0.83
C ALA A 183 2.46 -21.77 1.97
N SER A 184 2.75 -20.47 2.10
CA SER A 184 2.09 -19.55 3.00
C SER A 184 2.19 -18.15 2.40
N SER A 185 1.05 -17.55 2.08
CA SER A 185 0.95 -16.21 1.51
C SER A 185 1.51 -15.16 2.48
N ALA A 186 1.17 -15.25 3.77
CA ALA A 186 1.69 -14.38 4.82
C ALA A 186 3.23 -14.40 4.89
N ASN A 187 3.85 -15.60 4.88
CA ASN A 187 5.30 -15.74 4.90
C ASN A 187 5.94 -15.18 3.62
N LEU A 188 5.33 -15.42 2.45
CA LEU A 188 5.84 -14.89 1.19
C LEU A 188 5.79 -13.36 1.17
N VAL A 189 4.68 -12.75 1.60
CA VAL A 189 4.54 -11.29 1.68
C VAL A 189 5.58 -10.70 2.64
N ALA A 190 5.75 -11.28 3.82
CA ALA A 190 6.75 -10.82 4.79
C ALA A 190 8.17 -10.90 4.24
N GLU A 191 8.54 -12.03 3.62
CA GLU A 191 9.86 -12.25 3.01
C GLU A 191 10.13 -11.25 1.88
N MET A 192 9.20 -11.14 0.93
CA MET A 192 9.34 -10.22 -0.20
C MET A 192 9.41 -8.77 0.28
N THR A 193 8.63 -8.39 1.29
CA THR A 193 8.68 -7.05 1.88
C THR A 193 10.02 -6.75 2.53
N ARG A 194 10.57 -7.71 3.29
CA ARG A 194 11.89 -7.58 3.93
C ARG A 194 13.00 -7.45 2.90
N GLU A 195 13.03 -8.33 1.90
CA GLU A 195 14.04 -8.30 0.84
C GLU A 195 13.95 -7.04 0.00
N THR A 196 12.73 -6.56 -0.27
CA THR A 196 12.49 -5.29 -0.95
C THR A 196 13.13 -4.14 -0.18
N SER A 197 12.85 -4.01 1.11
CA SER A 197 13.45 -2.97 1.95
C SER A 197 15.00 -3.07 1.97
N ARG A 198 15.54 -4.28 2.06
CA ARG A 198 16.99 -4.53 2.04
C ARG A 198 17.64 -4.08 0.73
N ILE A 199 16.99 -4.33 -0.40
CA ILE A 199 17.49 -3.93 -1.73
C ILE A 199 17.46 -2.41 -1.85
N PHE A 200 16.33 -1.76 -1.56
CA PHE A 200 16.16 -0.32 -1.75
C PHE A 200 17.09 0.53 -0.88
N HIS A 201 17.42 0.07 0.33
CA HIS A 201 18.35 0.76 1.23
C HIS A 201 19.82 0.40 1.02
N SER A 202 20.13 -0.43 0.00
CA SER A 202 21.50 -0.82 -0.34
C SER A 202 21.81 -0.43 -1.77
N SER A 203 22.63 0.62 -1.98
CA SER A 203 22.99 1.07 -3.33
C SER A 203 23.60 -0.04 -4.19
N LYS A 204 24.35 -0.96 -3.58
CA LYS A 204 24.97 -2.08 -4.28
C LYS A 204 23.93 -3.09 -4.77
N LEU A 205 22.90 -3.38 -3.98
CA LEU A 205 21.85 -4.32 -4.37
C LEU A 205 20.88 -3.67 -5.34
N TYR A 206 20.47 -2.44 -5.06
CA TYR A 206 19.58 -1.67 -5.91
C TYR A 206 20.17 -1.45 -7.31
N GLY A 207 21.46 -1.10 -7.38
CA GLY A 207 22.16 -0.92 -8.65
C GLY A 207 22.19 -2.16 -9.55
N ARG A 208 22.14 -3.38 -8.96
CA ARG A 208 22.10 -4.64 -9.72
C ARG A 208 20.76 -4.90 -10.42
N LEU A 209 19.71 -4.17 -10.06
CA LEU A 209 18.42 -4.29 -10.72
C LEU A 209 18.41 -3.60 -12.09
N TYR A 210 19.27 -2.63 -12.33
CA TYR A 210 19.24 -1.83 -13.55
C TYR A 210 20.17 -2.38 -14.63
N GLY A 211 19.79 -2.21 -15.89
CA GLY A 211 20.67 -2.53 -17.02
C GLY A 211 21.71 -1.43 -17.21
N MET A 212 21.29 -0.20 -16.97
CA MET A 212 22.14 0.99 -16.93
C MET A 212 22.83 1.15 -15.56
N ARG A 213 23.87 1.98 -15.50
CA ARG A 213 24.55 2.28 -14.23
C ARG A 213 23.62 3.07 -13.32
N MET A 214 23.08 2.41 -12.31
CA MET A 214 22.26 3.02 -11.26
C MET A 214 23.07 3.21 -9.98
N GLU A 215 23.15 4.44 -9.52
CA GLU A 215 23.74 4.83 -8.24
C GLU A 215 22.68 5.46 -7.36
N SER A 216 22.70 5.16 -6.06
CA SER A 216 21.71 5.66 -5.12
C SER A 216 22.32 5.95 -3.75
N GLN A 217 21.79 6.94 -3.06
CA GLN A 217 22.19 7.29 -1.69
C GLN A 217 20.97 7.69 -0.89
N VAL A 218 20.86 7.16 0.33
CA VAL A 218 19.86 7.63 1.28
C VAL A 218 20.31 9.00 1.80
N LEU A 219 19.54 10.05 1.49
CA LEU A 219 19.77 11.40 2.00
C LEU A 219 19.17 11.60 3.39
N GLN A 220 18.03 10.95 3.65
CA GLN A 220 17.31 11.09 4.91
C GLN A 220 16.56 9.80 5.21
N ARG A 221 16.65 9.30 6.44
CA ARG A 221 15.69 8.34 6.98
C ARG A 221 14.63 9.13 7.74
N VAL A 222 13.38 9.04 7.29
CA VAL A 222 12.27 9.80 7.89
C VAL A 222 11.70 9.03 9.08
N ASN A 223 11.57 7.71 8.92
CA ASN A 223 11.23 6.73 9.94
C ASN A 223 11.59 5.32 9.41
N ASP A 224 11.19 4.26 10.10
CA ASP A 224 11.48 2.87 9.71
C ASP A 224 10.84 2.42 8.40
N HIS A 225 9.86 3.19 7.91
CA HIS A 225 9.07 2.86 6.72
C HIS A 225 9.30 3.83 5.57
N ALA A 226 10.02 4.94 5.77
CA ALA A 226 10.17 5.98 4.76
C ALA A 226 11.57 6.60 4.75
N SER A 227 12.10 6.79 3.55
CA SER A 227 13.41 7.39 3.32
C SER A 227 13.41 8.24 2.06
N VAL A 228 14.25 9.28 2.05
CA VAL A 228 14.49 10.12 0.88
C VAL A 228 15.80 9.65 0.25
N ILE A 229 15.75 9.29 -1.02
CA ILE A 229 16.85 8.65 -1.75
C ILE A 229 17.21 9.50 -2.97
N LEU A 230 18.48 9.87 -3.09
CA LEU A 230 19.05 10.44 -4.30
C LEU A 230 19.38 9.31 -5.27
N GLN A 231 18.99 9.43 -6.53
CA GLN A 231 19.25 8.42 -7.56
C GLN A 231 19.81 9.05 -8.83
N SER A 232 20.72 8.34 -9.48
CA SER A 232 21.33 8.69 -10.75
C SER A 232 21.42 7.45 -11.63
N LEU A 233 20.75 7.47 -12.78
CA LEU A 233 20.79 6.44 -13.80
C LEU A 233 21.56 6.97 -15.00
N SER A 234 22.66 6.32 -15.38
CA SER A 234 23.52 6.79 -16.47
C SER A 234 23.78 5.69 -17.50
N ASP A 235 23.89 6.08 -18.77
CA ASP A 235 24.31 5.17 -19.83
C ASP A 235 25.79 4.78 -19.70
N GLU A 236 26.22 3.79 -20.49
CA GLU A 236 27.58 3.24 -20.42
C GLU A 236 28.67 4.31 -20.68
N HIS A 237 28.37 5.30 -21.51
CA HIS A 237 29.28 6.39 -21.88
C HIS A 237 29.16 7.61 -20.96
N ARG A 238 28.25 7.59 -19.97
CA ARG A 238 27.86 8.74 -19.13
C ARG A 238 27.51 9.99 -19.93
N THR A 239 27.00 9.81 -21.14
CA THR A 239 26.53 10.89 -22.02
C THR A 239 25.16 11.38 -21.58
N LEU A 240 24.31 10.48 -21.07
CA LEU A 240 23.01 10.77 -20.48
C LEU A 240 23.01 10.36 -19.00
N SER A 241 22.59 11.28 -18.12
CA SER A 241 22.38 11.02 -16.69
C SER A 241 20.98 11.48 -16.29
N LEU A 242 20.14 10.53 -15.87
CA LEU A 242 18.81 10.76 -15.32
C LEU A 242 18.90 10.82 -13.81
N ARG A 243 18.45 11.93 -13.24
CA ARG A 243 18.57 12.23 -11.83
C ARG A 243 17.21 12.46 -11.20
N SER A 244 17.05 11.93 -10.00
CA SER A 244 15.84 12.15 -9.21
C SER A 244 16.15 12.09 -7.72
N ILE A 245 15.29 12.75 -6.95
CA ILE A 245 15.18 12.51 -5.52
C ILE A 245 13.84 11.81 -5.34
N MET A 246 13.86 10.63 -4.73
CA MET A 246 12.69 9.78 -4.54
C MET A 246 12.35 9.73 -3.06
N LEU A 247 11.09 9.94 -2.71
CA LEU A 247 10.54 9.49 -1.46
C LEU A 247 10.16 8.01 -1.61
N PHE A 248 10.89 7.16 -0.90
CA PHE A 248 10.55 5.77 -0.69
C PHE A 248 9.66 5.66 0.55
N GLY A 249 8.58 4.87 0.46
CA GLY A 249 7.67 4.62 1.56
C GLY A 249 7.08 3.22 1.52
N ARG A 250 6.94 2.59 2.69
CA ARG A 250 6.21 1.35 2.89
C ARG A 250 4.90 1.64 3.62
N VAL A 251 3.81 1.11 3.08
CA VAL A 251 2.47 1.17 3.65
C VAL A 251 1.99 -0.25 3.87
N GLU A 252 1.69 -0.58 5.13
CA GLU A 252 1.17 -1.89 5.54
C GLU A 252 -0.32 -1.73 5.87
N GLU A 253 -1.17 -2.55 5.25
CA GLU A 253 -2.62 -2.54 5.45
C GLU A 253 -3.08 -3.97 5.76
N SER A 254 -3.33 -4.27 7.03
CA SER A 254 -3.71 -5.62 7.51
C SER A 254 -2.71 -6.69 7.04
N ASP A 255 -3.01 -7.40 5.96
CA ASP A 255 -2.22 -8.47 5.35
C ASP A 255 -1.46 -8.04 4.08
N LYS A 256 -1.64 -6.79 3.63
CA LYS A 256 -1.06 -6.25 2.40
C LYS A 256 0.16 -5.42 2.69
N SER A 257 1.12 -5.50 1.78
CA SER A 257 2.34 -4.69 1.81
C SER A 257 2.45 -3.89 0.52
N THR A 258 2.59 -2.58 0.66
CA THR A 258 2.71 -1.65 -0.46
C THR A 258 4.01 -0.87 -0.33
N THR A 259 4.82 -0.91 -1.38
CA THR A 259 6.02 -0.09 -1.54
C THR A 259 5.72 1.01 -2.56
N ILE A 260 6.03 2.25 -2.21
CA ILE A 260 5.83 3.44 -3.05
C ILE A 260 7.17 4.15 -3.21
N MET A 261 7.45 4.57 -4.43
CA MET A 261 8.54 5.45 -4.78
C MET A 261 7.95 6.62 -5.56
N ASN A 262 8.06 7.83 -5.01
CA ASN A 262 7.53 9.02 -5.65
C ASN A 262 8.65 10.07 -5.81
N VAL A 263 8.79 10.64 -7.01
CA VAL A 263 9.71 11.75 -7.24
C VAL A 263 9.31 12.94 -6.39
N VAL A 264 10.28 13.49 -5.66
CA VAL A 264 10.15 14.74 -4.94
C VAL A 264 11.09 15.78 -5.56
N ILE A 265 10.55 16.89 -6.07
CA ILE A 265 11.32 17.95 -6.75
C ILE A 265 11.00 19.33 -6.17
N PRO A 266 11.99 20.25 -6.03
CA PRO A 266 13.46 20.09 -6.08
C PRO A 266 14.22 20.65 -4.85
N PRO A 267 15.53 20.34 -4.70
CA PRO A 267 16.47 21.30 -4.14
C PRO A 267 16.55 22.46 -5.13
N ARG A 268 16.09 23.64 -4.72
CA ARG A 268 15.96 24.85 -5.56
C ARG A 268 17.30 25.41 -6.11
N SER A 269 18.38 24.68 -5.92
CA SER A 269 19.77 25.10 -6.06
C SER A 269 20.62 24.12 -6.87
N VAL A 270 20.03 23.13 -7.55
CA VAL A 270 20.82 22.21 -8.38
C VAL A 270 21.40 22.99 -9.58
N PRO A 271 22.75 23.14 -9.68
CA PRO A 271 23.36 23.93 -10.74
C PRO A 271 23.13 23.33 -12.11
N ARG A 272 23.12 24.18 -13.15
CA ARG A 272 23.08 23.68 -14.53
C ARG A 272 24.31 22.83 -14.81
N PRO A 273 24.16 21.68 -15.48
CA PRO A 273 25.27 20.81 -15.85
C PRO A 273 26.32 21.52 -16.72
N PRO A 274 27.56 21.02 -16.76
CA PRO A 274 28.47 21.34 -17.84
C PRO A 274 27.88 20.91 -19.20
N PRO A 275 28.13 21.63 -20.31
CA PRO A 275 27.50 21.40 -21.61
C PRO A 275 27.85 20.05 -22.26
N GLU A 276 28.88 19.37 -21.76
CA GLU A 276 29.39 18.10 -22.30
C GLU A 276 28.62 16.86 -21.82
N ARG A 277 27.77 17.00 -20.79
CA ARG A 277 26.96 15.90 -20.24
C ARG A 277 25.49 16.29 -20.23
N MET A 278 24.64 15.48 -20.85
CA MET A 278 23.19 15.69 -20.83
C MET A 278 22.64 15.14 -19.52
N ILE A 279 22.33 16.03 -18.58
CA ILE A 279 21.74 15.67 -17.29
C ILE A 279 20.28 16.09 -17.30
N LEU A 280 19.39 15.13 -17.07
CA LEU A 280 17.95 15.31 -17.06
C LEU A 280 17.41 15.00 -15.67
N TYR A 281 16.52 15.86 -15.17
CA TYR A 281 15.82 15.64 -13.92
C TYR A 281 14.45 15.06 -14.22
N ILE A 282 14.11 13.94 -13.56
CA ILE A 282 12.75 13.40 -13.61
C ILE A 282 11.92 14.24 -12.64
N HIS A 283 10.88 14.90 -13.15
CA HIS A 283 10.06 15.85 -12.39
C HIS A 283 8.80 15.24 -11.79
N ASP A 284 8.23 14.28 -12.48
CA ASP A 284 7.04 13.56 -12.03
C ASP A 284 7.19 12.08 -12.38
N CYS A 285 7.27 11.26 -11.35
CA CYS A 285 7.23 9.82 -11.49
C CYS A 285 6.77 9.18 -10.17
N LEU A 286 5.88 8.21 -10.30
CA LEU A 286 5.42 7.34 -9.24
C LEU A 286 5.63 5.91 -9.70
N ILE A 287 6.30 5.12 -8.88
CA ILE A 287 6.38 3.66 -9.03
C ILE A 287 5.86 3.06 -7.74
N TYR A 288 5.03 2.02 -7.86
CA TYR A 288 4.50 1.30 -6.72
C TYR A 288 4.53 -0.20 -6.95
N MET A 289 4.53 -0.92 -5.83
CA MET A 289 4.47 -2.35 -5.79
C MET A 289 3.56 -2.77 -4.64
N ARG A 290 2.55 -3.57 -4.92
CA ARG A 290 1.60 -4.06 -3.92
C ARG A 290 1.60 -5.58 -3.92
N LEU A 291 1.69 -6.15 -2.72
CA LEU A 291 1.55 -7.56 -2.43
C LEU A 291 0.23 -7.73 -1.68
N THR A 292 -0.67 -8.55 -2.22
CA THR A 292 -2.00 -8.80 -1.63
C THR A 292 -2.22 -10.31 -1.53
N PRO A 293 -2.30 -10.88 -0.32
CA PRO A 293 -2.76 -12.25 -0.15
C PRO A 293 -4.16 -12.41 -0.75
N VAL A 294 -4.35 -13.47 -1.53
CA VAL A 294 -5.66 -13.82 -2.09
C VAL A 294 -6.30 -14.92 -1.24
N ASN A 295 -5.46 -15.84 -0.76
CA ASN A 295 -5.77 -16.93 0.16
C ASN A 295 -4.45 -17.35 0.84
N ASP A 296 -4.45 -18.47 1.58
CA ASP A 296 -3.26 -18.96 2.29
C ASP A 296 -2.10 -19.40 1.38
N GLU A 297 -2.38 -19.65 0.10
CA GLU A 297 -1.41 -20.23 -0.86
C GLU A 297 -1.11 -19.31 -2.06
N GLU A 298 -1.75 -18.15 -2.17
CA GLU A 298 -1.63 -17.27 -3.33
C GLU A 298 -1.46 -15.80 -2.93
N VAL A 299 -0.57 -15.12 -3.63
CA VAL A 299 -0.31 -13.68 -3.48
C VAL A 299 -0.40 -13.01 -4.84
N ASP A 300 -1.25 -12.00 -4.95
CA ASP A 300 -1.26 -11.09 -6.10
C ASP A 300 -0.17 -10.04 -5.94
N VAL A 301 0.67 -9.93 -6.97
CA VAL A 301 1.70 -8.92 -7.10
C VAL A 301 1.27 -7.93 -8.17
N VAL A 302 1.14 -6.67 -7.79
CA VAL A 302 0.90 -5.56 -8.69
C VAL A 302 2.14 -4.67 -8.69
N TYR A 303 2.69 -4.39 -9.87
CA TYR A 303 3.75 -3.41 -10.07
C TYR A 303 3.31 -2.40 -11.10
N GLY A 304 3.31 -1.12 -10.77
CA GLY A 304 2.81 -0.12 -11.69
C GLY A 304 3.38 1.24 -11.39
N GLY A 305 2.99 2.20 -12.23
CA GLY A 305 3.47 3.55 -12.08
C GLY A 305 3.17 4.43 -13.28
N HIS A 306 3.61 5.66 -13.15
CA HIS A 306 3.63 6.63 -14.23
C HIS A 306 4.89 7.48 -14.18
N ALA A 307 5.23 8.08 -15.32
CA ALA A 307 6.26 9.09 -15.43
C ALA A 307 5.88 10.10 -16.51
N ASP A 308 6.01 11.39 -16.20
CA ASP A 308 5.94 12.47 -17.18
C ASP A 308 7.37 12.87 -17.58
N CYS A 309 7.77 12.44 -18.77
CA CYS A 309 9.13 12.62 -19.26
C CYS A 309 9.25 13.83 -20.17
N LEU A 310 10.50 14.28 -20.41
CA LEU A 310 10.76 15.41 -21.30
C LEU A 310 10.57 15.08 -22.79
N SER A 311 10.63 13.79 -23.13
CA SER A 311 10.38 13.32 -24.50
C SER A 311 9.81 11.89 -24.51
N PRO A 312 9.14 11.49 -25.60
CA PRO A 312 8.64 10.12 -25.76
C PRO A 312 9.75 9.06 -25.76
N GLU A 313 10.93 9.38 -26.29
CA GLU A 313 12.09 8.49 -26.29
C GLU A 313 12.57 8.24 -24.86
N LEU A 314 12.63 9.30 -24.04
CA LEU A 314 12.99 9.17 -22.64
C LEU A 314 11.95 8.36 -21.87
N ALA A 315 10.67 8.58 -22.15
CA ALA A 315 9.59 7.82 -21.53
C ALA A 315 9.72 6.32 -21.81
N ARG A 316 10.09 5.94 -23.04
CA ARG A 316 10.36 4.53 -23.41
C ARG A 316 11.54 3.94 -22.63
N ILE A 317 12.62 4.70 -22.45
CA ILE A 317 13.79 4.27 -21.68
C ILE A 317 13.39 4.06 -20.21
N CYS A 318 12.70 5.03 -19.60
CA CYS A 318 12.23 4.94 -18.21
C CYS A 318 11.36 3.70 -17.98
N VAL A 319 10.42 3.43 -18.89
CA VAL A 319 9.56 2.24 -18.81
C VAL A 319 10.37 0.97 -18.97
N LEU A 320 11.25 0.90 -19.97
CA LEU A 320 12.07 -0.29 -20.20
C LEU A 320 12.95 -0.63 -19.00
N GLU A 321 13.63 0.36 -18.41
CA GLU A 321 14.46 0.17 -17.23
C GLU A 321 13.62 -0.14 -15.97
N SER A 322 12.46 0.50 -15.81
CA SER A 322 11.54 0.21 -14.70
C SER A 322 10.98 -1.22 -14.77
N VAL A 323 10.64 -1.70 -15.96
CA VAL A 323 10.15 -3.07 -16.17
C VAL A 323 11.28 -4.08 -16.03
N SER A 324 12.46 -3.80 -16.60
CA SER A 324 13.63 -4.68 -16.51
C SER A 324 14.09 -4.82 -15.06
N SER A 325 14.16 -3.71 -14.31
CA SER A 325 14.49 -3.72 -12.89
C SER A 325 13.47 -4.47 -12.05
N PHE A 326 12.19 -4.36 -12.36
CA PHE A 326 11.16 -5.16 -11.74
C PHE A 326 11.35 -6.66 -11.97
N PHE A 327 11.57 -7.10 -13.21
CA PHE A 327 11.80 -8.52 -13.49
C PHE A 327 13.03 -9.07 -12.75
N ARG A 328 14.12 -8.30 -12.67
CA ARG A 328 15.31 -8.68 -11.89
C ARG A 328 15.01 -8.71 -10.39
N TRP A 329 14.19 -7.77 -9.90
CA TRP A 329 13.74 -7.77 -8.50
C TRP A 329 12.93 -9.04 -8.21
N VAL A 330 11.97 -9.42 -9.06
CA VAL A 330 11.17 -10.65 -8.91
C VAL A 330 12.08 -11.87 -8.80
N GLN A 331 13.10 -11.98 -9.68
CA GLN A 331 14.06 -13.09 -9.65
C GLN A 331 14.88 -13.14 -8.35
N HIS A 332 15.11 -11.98 -7.73
CA HIS A 332 15.88 -11.86 -6.50
C HIS A 332 15.05 -12.15 -5.24
N VAL A 333 13.78 -11.70 -5.21
CA VAL A 333 12.93 -11.82 -4.01
C VAL A 333 12.03 -13.05 -4.00
N VAL A 334 11.71 -13.63 -5.15
CA VAL A 334 10.84 -14.82 -5.20
C VAL A 334 11.66 -16.07 -4.95
N PRO A 335 11.33 -16.87 -3.91
CA PRO A 335 12.13 -18.03 -3.49
C PRO A 335 12.36 -19.06 -4.60
N GLN A 336 11.42 -19.18 -5.54
CA GLN A 336 11.47 -20.23 -6.56
C GLN A 336 12.53 -19.98 -7.64
N ARG A 337 13.13 -18.79 -7.80
CA ARG A 337 14.14 -18.40 -8.83
C ARG A 337 13.83 -18.82 -10.28
N LEU A 338 12.69 -19.44 -10.54
CA LEU A 338 12.25 -19.97 -11.80
C LEU A 338 11.19 -19.00 -12.30
N VAL A 339 11.52 -18.32 -13.40
CA VAL A 339 10.51 -17.70 -14.24
C VAL A 339 9.68 -18.86 -14.81
N THR A 340 8.57 -19.19 -14.17
CA THR A 340 7.66 -20.21 -14.70
C THR A 340 6.98 -19.63 -15.93
N SER A 341 7.32 -20.19 -17.09
CA SER A 341 6.46 -20.14 -18.27
C SER A 341 5.29 -21.07 -17.98
N GLU A 342 4.09 -20.52 -17.86
CA GLU A 342 2.88 -21.31 -18.17
C GLU A 342 2.67 -21.30 -19.68
#